data_AF-A0AAV5C4F1-F1
#
_entry.id   AF-A0AAV5C4F1-F1
#
_cell.length_a   1.000
_cell.length_b   1.000
_cell.length_c   1.000
_cell.angle_alpha   90.00
_cell.angle_beta   90.00
_cell.angle_gamma   90.00
#
_symmetry.space_group_name_H-M   'P 1'
#
loop_
_entity.id
_entity.type
_entity.pdbx_description
1 polymer ?
#
loop_
_entity_poly.entity_id
_entity_poly.type
_entity_poly.pdbx_seq_one_letter_code
_entity_poly.pdbx_strand_id
1 'polypeptide(L)'
;MSSLRNAIPRRAHKERAQPESRKKFGLLEKHKDYVVRAKAYHRKEETIRKLKEKAAFKNPDEFYFKMIKTKTVDGIHRPKPEANKYTEEELMLLKNKDMGYILQTIQSEKKKVEKLSSVLHELDSKRPNKHIYFAEDRNLDARGNCVKMRWRIQHQDLFISGERKGNGKMISMAEK
;
A
#
# COMPACT_ATOMS: atom_id res chain seq x y z
N MET A 1 50.42 34.16 27.75
CA MET A 1 49.63 35.30 27.21
C MET A 1 49.86 35.39 25.71
N SER A 2 48.81 35.56 24.90
CA SER A 2 48.94 35.74 23.45
C SER A 2 48.82 37.23 23.12
N SER A 3 49.95 37.90 22.84
CA SER A 3 50.03 39.36 22.98
C SER A 3 49.57 40.17 21.75
N LEU A 4 49.73 39.72 20.51
CA LEU A 4 49.20 40.44 19.32
C LEU A 4 48.75 39.50 18.19
N ARG A 5 48.92 38.18 18.39
CA ARG A 5 48.80 37.15 17.36
C ARG A 5 47.35 36.80 16.99
N ASN A 6 46.40 37.21 17.83
CA ASN A 6 44.95 37.02 17.66
C ASN A 6 44.22 38.30 17.24
N ALA A 7 44.89 39.47 17.25
CA ALA A 7 44.28 40.75 16.89
C ALA A 7 44.07 40.92 15.38
N ILE A 8 44.85 40.22 14.56
CA ILE A 8 44.71 40.18 13.09
C ILE A 8 44.25 38.78 12.68
N PRO A 9 43.06 38.62 12.07
CA PRO A 9 42.59 37.32 11.62
C PRO A 9 43.47 36.78 10.51
N ARG A 10 43.92 35.52 10.63
CA ARG A 10 44.65 34.83 9.57
C ARG A 10 43.71 34.35 8.48
N ARG A 11 44.17 34.39 7.22
CA ARG A 11 43.42 33.84 6.09
C ARG A 11 43.25 32.33 6.26
N ALA A 12 42.00 31.86 6.18
CA ALA A 12 41.72 30.43 6.12
C ALA A 12 42.12 29.86 4.75
N HIS A 13 42.87 28.76 4.75
CA HIS A 13 43.18 28.02 3.53
C HIS A 13 42.00 27.12 3.16
N LYS A 14 41.50 27.27 1.93
CA LYS A 14 40.40 26.44 1.41
C LYS A 14 40.93 25.10 0.92
N GLU A 15 40.16 24.04 1.12
CA GLU A 15 40.48 22.70 0.63
C GLU A 15 40.11 22.57 -0.86
N ARG A 16 40.87 21.76 -1.62
CA ARG A 16 40.60 21.52 -3.05
C ARG A 16 39.54 20.44 -3.26
N ALA A 17 38.69 20.63 -4.27
CA ALA A 17 37.71 19.64 -4.73
C ALA A 17 38.38 18.47 -5.51
N GLN A 18 37.59 17.42 -5.76
CA GLN A 18 37.98 16.31 -6.66
C GLN A 18 38.06 16.81 -8.11
N PRO A 19 39.05 16.40 -8.92
CA PRO A 19 39.08 16.72 -10.36
C PRO A 19 37.86 16.15 -11.09
N GLU A 20 37.30 16.90 -12.05
CA GLU A 20 36.08 16.53 -12.76
C GLU A 20 36.19 15.16 -13.47
N SER A 21 37.36 14.83 -14.04
CA SER A 21 37.61 13.52 -14.67
C SER A 21 37.48 12.33 -13.70
N ARG A 22 37.63 12.56 -12.39
CA ARG A 22 37.57 11.55 -11.34
C ARG A 22 36.33 11.65 -10.46
N LYS A 23 35.38 12.53 -10.80
CA LYS A 23 34.14 12.74 -10.05
C LYS A 23 33.30 11.46 -9.90
N LYS A 24 33.45 10.50 -10.82
CA LYS A 24 32.82 9.17 -10.75
C LYS A 24 33.16 8.37 -9.48
N PHE A 25 34.30 8.64 -8.84
CA PHE A 25 34.72 7.96 -7.61
C PHE A 25 34.21 8.63 -6.32
N GLY A 26 33.39 9.67 -6.45
CA GLY A 26 32.85 10.42 -5.33
C GLY A 26 33.85 11.42 -4.73
N LEU A 27 33.62 11.76 -3.46
CA LEU A 27 34.38 12.79 -2.74
C LEU A 27 35.85 12.37 -2.57
N LEU A 28 36.77 13.32 -2.75
CA LEU A 28 38.19 13.11 -2.50
C LEU A 28 38.47 13.15 -1.00
N GLU A 29 38.64 11.98 -0.38
CA GLU A 29 39.00 11.86 1.04
C GLU A 29 40.23 12.71 1.37
N LYS A 30 40.15 13.46 2.47
CA LYS A 30 41.27 14.20 3.05
C LYS A 30 41.75 13.52 4.32
N HIS A 31 42.86 14.02 4.88
CA HIS A 31 43.43 13.45 6.10
C HIS A 31 42.42 13.40 7.26
N LYS A 32 41.54 14.40 7.39
CA LYS A 32 40.46 14.41 8.40
C LYS A 32 39.53 13.21 8.24
N ASP A 33 39.09 12.94 7.01
CA ASP A 33 38.19 11.81 6.71
C ASP A 33 38.90 10.47 6.94
N TYR A 34 40.17 10.37 6.52
CA TYR A 34 41.02 9.22 6.77
C TYR A 34 41.13 8.91 8.28
N VAL A 35 41.38 9.93 9.11
CA VAL A 35 41.48 9.73 10.56
C VAL A 35 40.17 9.21 11.15
N VAL A 36 39.02 9.72 10.69
CA VAL A 36 37.70 9.22 11.11
C VAL A 36 37.52 7.76 10.69
N ARG A 37 37.83 7.43 9.43
CA ARG A 37 37.75 6.07 8.88
C ARG A 37 38.66 5.09 9.62
N ALA A 38 39.92 5.46 9.86
CA ALA A 38 40.88 4.64 10.58
C ALA A 38 40.43 4.38 12.02
N LYS A 39 39.99 5.42 12.75
CA LYS A 39 39.45 5.26 14.11
C LYS A 39 38.24 4.33 14.14
N ALA A 40 37.33 4.46 13.18
CA ALA A 40 36.16 3.56 13.08
C ALA A 40 36.58 2.11 12.80
N TYR A 41 37.57 1.90 11.94
CA TYR A 41 38.11 0.58 11.63
C TYR A 41 38.75 -0.08 12.87
N HIS A 42 39.66 0.62 13.56
CA HIS A 42 40.30 0.09 14.76
C HIS A 42 39.31 -0.23 15.89
N ARG A 43 38.26 0.59 16.06
CA ARG A 43 37.17 0.27 17.02
C ARG A 43 36.46 -1.04 16.69
N LYS A 44 36.22 -1.31 15.40
CA LYS A 44 35.61 -2.57 14.96
C LYS A 44 36.56 -3.75 15.19
N GLU A 45 37.83 -3.60 14.85
CA GLU A 45 38.84 -4.64 15.11
C GLU A 45 38.97 -4.98 16.59
N GLU A 46 39.06 -3.97 17.46
CA GLU A 46 39.13 -4.18 18.91
C GLU A 46 37.88 -4.87 19.45
N THR A 47 36.70 -4.51 18.94
CA THR A 47 35.43 -5.16 19.30
C THR A 47 35.44 -6.62 18.89
N ILE A 48 35.85 -6.93 17.67
CA ILE A 48 35.96 -8.30 17.16
C ILE A 48 36.97 -9.10 17.99
N ARG A 49 38.13 -8.52 18.33
CA ARG A 49 39.14 -9.18 19.17
C ARG A 49 38.55 -9.57 20.54
N LYS A 50 37.88 -8.63 21.22
CA LYS A 50 37.23 -8.90 22.50
C LYS A 50 36.13 -9.96 22.40
N LEU A 51 35.36 -9.97 21.31
CA LEU A 51 34.34 -11.00 21.08
C LEU A 51 34.97 -12.38 20.86
N LYS A 52 36.08 -12.47 20.13
CA LYS A 52 36.84 -13.71 19.94
C LYS A 52 37.41 -14.24 21.25
N GLU A 53 38.00 -13.37 22.07
CA GLU A 53 38.50 -13.72 23.41
C GLU A 53 37.36 -14.27 24.29
N LYS A 54 36.22 -13.56 24.36
CA LYS A 54 35.05 -14.03 25.11
C LYS A 54 34.52 -15.38 24.61
N ALA A 55 34.52 -15.60 23.30
CA ALA A 55 34.10 -16.87 22.73
C ALA A 55 35.08 -18.01 23.08
N ALA A 56 36.38 -17.74 23.12
CA ALA A 56 37.41 -18.71 23.49
C ALA A 56 37.38 -19.09 24.98
N PHE A 57 37.10 -18.12 25.86
CA PHE A 57 36.99 -18.32 27.31
C PHE A 57 35.58 -18.70 27.78
N LYS A 58 34.69 -19.13 26.88
CA LYS A 58 33.32 -19.50 27.23
C LYS A 58 33.31 -20.80 28.05
N ASN A 59 32.56 -20.82 29.16
CA ASN A 59 32.31 -22.04 29.93
C ASN A 59 31.19 -22.86 29.23
N PRO A 60 31.44 -24.14 28.85
CA PRO A 60 30.41 -24.98 28.24
C PRO A 60 29.20 -25.23 29.14
N ASP A 61 29.38 -25.22 30.46
CA ASP A 61 28.34 -25.53 31.45
C ASP A 61 27.61 -24.28 31.97
N GLU A 62 27.82 -23.12 31.34
CA GLU A 62 27.16 -21.88 31.76
C GLU A 62 25.65 -21.94 31.56
N PHE A 63 24.89 -21.60 32.61
CA PHE A 63 23.44 -21.55 32.57
C PHE A 63 22.90 -20.20 33.03
N TYR A 64 22.10 -19.56 32.18
CA TYR A 64 21.35 -18.36 32.50
C TYR A 64 19.85 -18.64 32.39
N PHE A 65 19.04 -18.15 33.34
CA PHE A 65 17.58 -18.35 33.33
C PHE A 65 16.87 -17.90 32.04
N LYS A 66 17.45 -16.94 31.31
CA LYS A 66 16.93 -16.49 30.00
C LYS A 66 17.00 -17.57 28.92
N MET A 67 17.91 -18.55 29.04
CA MET A 67 18.03 -19.67 28.11
C MET A 67 16.78 -20.56 28.09
N ILE A 68 15.97 -20.56 29.15
CA ILE A 68 14.67 -21.26 29.19
C ILE A 68 13.66 -20.63 28.21
N LYS A 69 13.68 -19.31 28.08
CA LYS A 69 12.70 -18.53 27.29
C LYS A 69 13.16 -18.26 25.86
N THR A 70 14.43 -18.48 25.55
CA THR A 70 15.06 -18.10 24.28
C THR A 70 15.68 -19.32 23.62
N LYS A 71 15.79 -19.32 22.29
CA LYS A 71 16.35 -20.44 21.54
C LYS A 71 17.44 -19.98 20.60
N THR A 72 18.45 -20.81 20.42
CA THR A 72 19.48 -20.63 19.39
C THR A 72 19.03 -21.39 18.16
N VAL A 73 18.89 -20.71 17.03
CA VAL A 73 18.53 -21.31 15.73
C VAL A 73 19.72 -21.05 14.81
N ASP A 74 20.32 -22.12 14.25
CA ASP A 74 21.50 -22.06 13.38
C ASP A 74 22.69 -21.30 14.01
N GLY A 75 22.90 -21.45 15.31
CA GLY A 75 23.97 -20.75 16.04
C GLY A 75 23.69 -19.28 16.36
N ILE A 76 22.56 -18.72 15.91
CA ILE A 76 22.16 -17.33 16.19
C ILE A 76 21.11 -17.32 17.30
N HIS A 77 21.38 -16.57 18.37
CA HIS A 77 20.42 -16.37 19.45
C HIS A 77 19.23 -15.56 18.93
N ARG A 78 18.04 -16.17 18.93
CA ARG A 78 16.80 -15.49 18.57
C ARG A 78 15.93 -15.37 19.82
N PRO A 79 15.45 -14.16 20.17
CA PRO A 79 14.41 -14.07 21.17
C PRO A 79 13.20 -14.85 20.67
N LYS A 80 12.45 -15.47 21.60
CA LYS A 80 11.19 -16.10 21.24
C LYS A 80 10.31 -15.02 20.61
N PRO A 81 9.79 -15.22 19.38
CA PRO A 81 8.84 -14.27 18.84
C PRO A 81 7.68 -14.17 19.83
N GLU A 82 7.22 -12.95 20.10
CA GLU A 82 5.99 -12.73 20.85
C GLU A 82 4.88 -13.39 20.01
N ALA A 83 4.54 -14.65 20.30
CA ALA A 83 3.41 -15.31 19.68
C ALA A 83 2.17 -14.47 19.97
N ASN A 84 1.18 -14.49 19.07
CA ASN A 84 -0.10 -13.82 19.27
C ASN A 84 -0.59 -14.12 20.68
N LYS A 85 -0.49 -13.09 21.54
CA LYS A 85 -0.94 -13.15 22.93
C LYS A 85 -2.46 -13.25 23.02
N TYR A 86 -3.12 -13.05 21.88
CA TYR A 86 -4.55 -12.98 21.77
C TYR A 86 -5.17 -14.35 21.93
N THR A 87 -6.21 -14.41 22.74
CA THR A 87 -7.11 -15.56 22.77
C THR A 87 -7.88 -15.63 21.45
N GLU A 88 -8.47 -16.78 21.13
CA GLU A 88 -9.28 -16.92 19.91
C GLU A 88 -10.46 -15.94 19.89
N GLU A 89 -11.05 -15.66 21.06
CA GLU A 89 -12.14 -14.68 21.21
C GLU A 89 -11.67 -13.25 20.88
N GLU A 90 -10.48 -12.86 21.34
CA GLU A 90 -9.89 -11.56 21.02
C GLU A 90 -9.56 -11.43 19.53
N LEU A 91 -9.09 -12.52 18.90
CA LEU A 91 -8.86 -12.56 17.45
C LEU A 91 -10.16 -12.42 16.67
N MET A 92 -11.23 -13.08 17.10
CA MET A 92 -12.55 -12.96 16.48
C MET A 92 -13.09 -11.54 16.61
N LEU A 93 -12.91 -10.89 17.77
CA LEU A 93 -13.28 -9.51 17.99
C LEU A 93 -12.51 -8.55 17.06
N LEU A 94 -11.21 -8.75 16.89
CA LEU A 94 -10.38 -7.94 15.97
C LEU A 94 -10.86 -8.09 14.53
N LYS A 95 -11.08 -9.32 14.06
CA LYS A 95 -11.60 -9.59 12.70
C LYS A 95 -12.96 -8.93 12.47
N ASN A 96 -13.86 -8.97 13.47
CA ASN A 96 -15.16 -8.31 13.38
C ASN A 96 -15.04 -6.79 13.26
N LYS A 97 -14.11 -6.17 13.99
CA LYS A 97 -13.83 -4.72 13.88
C LYS A 97 -13.30 -4.36 12.49
N ASP A 98 -12.37 -5.14 11.97
CA ASP A 98 -11.81 -4.92 10.63
C ASP A 98 -12.89 -5.07 9.54
N MET A 99 -13.75 -6.09 9.66
CA MET A 99 -14.90 -6.26 8.77
C MET A 99 -15.84 -5.05 8.81
N GLY A 100 -16.17 -4.56 10.01
CA GLY A 100 -17.01 -3.38 10.17
C GLY A 100 -16.40 -2.13 9.53
N TYR A 101 -15.09 -1.91 9.72
CA TYR A 101 -14.37 -0.81 9.11
C TYR A 101 -14.40 -0.88 7.58
N ILE A 102 -14.08 -2.04 7.00
CA ILE A 102 -14.10 -2.24 5.53
C ILE A 102 -15.50 -1.98 4.96
N LEU A 103 -16.55 -2.50 5.61
CA LEU A 103 -17.93 -2.27 5.18
C LEU A 103 -18.31 -0.78 5.22
N GLN A 104 -17.92 -0.07 6.28
CA GLN A 104 -18.14 1.38 6.40
C GLN A 104 -17.41 2.15 5.29
N THR A 105 -16.15 1.80 5.01
CA THR A 105 -15.37 2.41 3.93
C THR A 105 -16.05 2.18 2.58
N ILE A 106 -16.46 0.94 2.27
CA ILE A 106 -17.17 0.61 1.02
C ILE A 106 -18.45 1.45 0.89
N GLN A 107 -19.24 1.59 1.95
CA GLN A 107 -20.46 2.39 1.91
C GLN A 107 -20.16 3.86 1.66
N SER A 108 -19.11 4.40 2.30
CA SER A 108 -18.71 5.80 2.11
C SER A 108 -18.25 6.06 0.68
N GLU A 109 -17.45 5.17 0.08
CA GLU A 109 -16.98 5.28 -1.30
C GLU A 109 -18.13 5.13 -2.30
N LYS A 110 -19.06 4.19 -2.09
CA LYS A 110 -20.26 4.06 -2.92
C LYS A 110 -21.07 5.36 -2.96
N LYS A 111 -21.32 5.99 -1.80
CA LYS A 111 -22.03 7.27 -1.72
C LYS A 111 -21.28 8.40 -2.43
N LYS A 112 -19.95 8.42 -2.36
CA LYS A 112 -19.13 9.40 -3.11
C LYS A 112 -19.27 9.18 -4.61
N VAL A 113 -19.20 7.94 -5.08
CA VAL A 113 -19.39 7.58 -6.50
C VAL A 113 -20.79 7.99 -6.97
N GLU A 114 -21.84 7.68 -6.22
CA GLU A 114 -23.21 8.08 -6.53
C GLU A 114 -23.31 9.61 -6.67
N LYS A 115 -22.76 10.37 -5.73
CA LYS A 115 -22.75 11.84 -5.77
C LYS A 115 -21.97 12.39 -6.97
N LEU A 116 -20.84 11.78 -7.33
CA LEU A 116 -20.07 12.20 -8.51
C LEU A 116 -20.82 11.87 -9.80
N SER A 117 -21.42 10.68 -9.89
CA SER A 117 -22.22 10.25 -11.05
C SER A 117 -23.46 11.11 -11.26
N SER A 118 -24.11 11.60 -10.19
CA SER A 118 -25.29 12.46 -10.32
C SER A 118 -24.95 13.88 -10.81
N VAL A 119 -23.74 14.37 -10.52
CA VAL A 119 -23.25 15.67 -11.00
C VAL A 119 -22.72 15.58 -12.43
N LEU A 120 -22.23 14.42 -12.85
CA LEU A 120 -21.61 14.21 -14.15
C LEU A 120 -22.68 14.04 -15.25
N HIS A 121 -22.74 14.98 -16.20
CA HIS A 121 -23.53 14.80 -17.42
C HIS A 121 -22.80 13.86 -18.39
N GLU A 122 -23.33 12.65 -18.58
CA GLU A 122 -22.80 11.62 -19.48
C GLU A 122 -22.88 12.05 -20.96
N LEU A 123 -21.90 12.82 -21.44
CA LEU A 123 -21.85 13.27 -22.84
C LEU A 123 -21.32 12.20 -23.81
N ASP A 124 -20.42 11.32 -23.34
CA ASP A 124 -19.75 10.30 -24.17
C ASP A 124 -20.44 8.92 -24.14
N SER A 125 -21.37 8.71 -23.20
CA SER A 125 -22.17 7.48 -23.12
C SER A 125 -23.23 7.50 -24.22
N LYS A 126 -22.96 6.89 -25.38
CA LYS A 126 -23.98 6.70 -26.42
C LYS A 126 -25.09 5.78 -25.92
N ARG A 127 -26.07 6.34 -25.22
CA ARG A 127 -27.34 5.65 -24.92
C ARG A 127 -28.04 5.42 -26.27
N PRO A 128 -28.51 4.21 -26.59
CA PRO A 128 -29.28 3.99 -27.80
C PRO A 128 -30.62 4.74 -27.68
N ASN A 129 -30.67 5.97 -28.20
CA ASN A 129 -31.86 6.81 -28.15
C ASN A 129 -32.90 6.23 -29.13
N LYS A 130 -34.00 5.68 -28.60
CA LYS A 130 -35.13 5.21 -29.42
C LYS A 130 -36.07 6.39 -29.67
N HIS A 131 -35.78 7.19 -30.69
CA HIS A 131 -36.67 8.25 -31.14
C HIS A 131 -37.75 7.68 -32.07
N ILE A 132 -39.03 7.84 -31.69
CA ILE A 132 -40.18 7.35 -32.46
C ILE A 132 -40.85 8.56 -33.13
N TYR A 133 -40.90 8.57 -34.46
CA TYR A 133 -41.62 9.58 -35.25
C TYR A 133 -43.03 9.09 -35.56
N PHE A 134 -44.03 9.96 -35.40
CA PHE A 134 -45.40 9.74 -35.84
C PHE A 134 -45.69 10.74 -36.97
N ALA A 135 -45.98 10.23 -38.18
CA ALA A 135 -46.34 11.06 -39.33
C ALA A 135 -47.85 10.96 -39.61
N GLU A 136 -48.50 12.09 -39.94
CA GLU A 136 -49.94 12.16 -40.19
C GLU A 136 -50.33 11.81 -41.64
N ASP A 137 -49.41 11.91 -42.60
CA ASP A 137 -49.64 11.57 -44.01
C ASP A 137 -48.71 10.44 -44.50
N ARG A 138 -49.24 9.54 -45.36
CA ARG A 138 -48.51 8.37 -45.89
C ARG A 138 -47.40 8.71 -46.90
N ASN A 139 -47.31 9.96 -47.35
CA ASN A 139 -46.35 10.37 -48.36
C ASN A 139 -45.13 11.05 -47.72
N LEU A 140 -44.20 10.18 -47.29
CA LEU A 140 -42.76 10.38 -47.16
C LEU A 140 -42.24 11.39 -46.13
N ASP A 141 -41.59 10.86 -45.09
CA ASP A 141 -40.30 11.41 -44.68
C ASP A 141 -39.20 10.76 -45.54
N ALA A 142 -38.61 11.55 -46.44
CA ALA A 142 -37.52 11.16 -47.35
C ALA A 142 -36.17 10.89 -46.65
N ARG A 143 -36.17 10.44 -45.38
CA ARG A 143 -34.96 10.24 -44.55
C ARG A 143 -34.96 8.93 -43.75
N GLY A 144 -35.63 7.89 -44.25
CA GLY A 144 -35.35 6.51 -43.85
C GLY A 144 -35.56 6.14 -42.38
N ASN A 145 -36.55 6.74 -41.69
CA ASN A 145 -36.92 6.33 -40.34
C ASN A 145 -38.30 5.63 -40.32
N CYS A 146 -38.40 4.53 -39.56
CA CYS A 146 -39.55 3.62 -39.51
C CYS A 146 -40.73 4.23 -38.72
N VAL A 147 -41.89 4.41 -39.37
CA VAL A 147 -43.15 4.84 -38.74
C VAL A 147 -43.95 3.62 -38.27
N LYS A 148 -44.29 3.53 -36.98
CA LYS A 148 -45.14 2.45 -36.43
C LYS A 148 -46.61 2.88 -36.50
N MET A 149 -47.42 2.18 -37.29
CA MET A 149 -48.88 2.38 -37.38
C MET A 149 -49.55 2.17 -36.00
N ARG A 150 -50.38 3.14 -35.58
CA ARG A 150 -51.18 3.07 -34.36
C ARG A 150 -52.54 2.41 -34.66
N TRP A 151 -52.70 1.14 -34.29
CA TRP A 151 -54.03 0.54 -34.14
C TRP A 151 -54.58 0.89 -32.76
N ARG A 152 -55.67 1.66 -32.76
CA ARG A 152 -56.50 1.94 -31.57
C ARG A 152 -57.54 0.82 -31.48
N ILE A 153 -57.43 -0.03 -30.46
CA ILE A 153 -58.57 -0.81 -29.97
C ILE A 153 -58.77 -0.41 -28.52
N GLN A 154 -59.88 0.30 -28.29
CA GLN A 154 -60.49 0.47 -26.97
C GLN A 154 -61.18 -0.85 -26.63
N HIS A 155 -60.85 -1.43 -25.47
CA HIS A 155 -61.78 -1.81 -24.40
C HIS A 155 -61.13 -2.82 -23.45
N GLN A 156 -61.21 -2.47 -22.16
CA GLN A 156 -61.54 -3.32 -21.00
C GLN A 156 -60.79 -4.65 -20.78
N ASP A 157 -60.04 -4.72 -19.67
CA ASP A 157 -60.51 -5.30 -18.39
C ASP A 157 -59.50 -6.19 -17.63
N LEU A 158 -59.63 -6.07 -16.30
CA LEU A 158 -59.28 -7.01 -15.21
C LEU A 158 -57.82 -7.32 -14.81
N PHE A 159 -57.46 -6.77 -13.65
CA PHE A 159 -57.04 -7.45 -12.40
C PHE A 159 -56.67 -8.96 -12.48
N ILE A 160 -55.50 -9.33 -11.94
CA ILE A 160 -55.30 -10.31 -10.83
C ILE A 160 -53.79 -10.44 -10.50
N SER A 161 -53.57 -10.70 -9.21
CA SER A 161 -52.38 -10.84 -8.38
C SER A 161 -51.28 -11.84 -8.82
N GLY A 162 -50.10 -11.71 -8.19
CA GLY A 162 -49.25 -12.88 -7.92
C GLY A 162 -47.74 -12.61 -7.85
N GLU A 163 -47.23 -12.42 -6.63
CA GLU A 163 -45.81 -12.60 -6.28
C GLU A 163 -45.28 -13.97 -6.74
N ARG A 164 -44.04 -14.02 -7.24
CA ARG A 164 -43.23 -15.25 -7.21
C ARG A 164 -41.81 -14.96 -6.73
N LYS A 165 -41.50 -15.52 -5.56
CA LYS A 165 -40.14 -15.80 -5.08
C LYS A 165 -39.47 -16.80 -6.04
N GLY A 166 -38.22 -16.55 -6.38
CA GLY A 166 -37.36 -17.48 -7.12
C GLY A 166 -35.99 -17.54 -6.47
N ASN A 167 -35.80 -18.52 -5.58
CA ASN A 167 -34.50 -18.92 -5.05
C ASN A 167 -33.68 -19.59 -6.16
N GLY A 168 -32.46 -19.12 -6.42
CA GLY A 168 -31.46 -19.81 -7.22
C GLY A 168 -30.22 -20.08 -6.36
N LYS A 169 -29.96 -21.36 -6.04
CA LYS A 169 -28.78 -21.81 -5.29
C LYS A 169 -27.84 -22.58 -6.23
N MET A 170 -26.54 -22.33 -6.02
CA MET A 170 -25.39 -23.22 -6.20
C MET A 170 -24.93 -23.59 -7.62
N ILE A 171 -23.79 -23.02 -8.00
CA ILE A 171 -22.79 -23.71 -8.83
C ILE A 171 -21.52 -23.80 -7.98
N SER A 172 -21.17 -25.02 -7.56
CA SER A 172 -19.88 -25.37 -6.99
C SER A 172 -18.98 -25.90 -8.11
N MET A 173 -17.87 -25.21 -8.39
CA MET A 173 -16.77 -25.75 -9.18
C MET A 173 -15.78 -26.45 -8.25
N ALA A 174 -15.51 -27.72 -8.53
CA ALA A 174 -14.35 -28.45 -8.04
C ALA A 174 -13.89 -29.36 -9.20
N GLU A 175 -12.81 -28.96 -9.86
CA GLU A 175 -12.03 -29.85 -10.73
C GLU A 175 -10.71 -30.19 -10.04
N LYS A 176 -10.24 -31.39 -10.37
CA LYS A 176 -8.99 -32.04 -9.94
C LYS A 176 -7.76 -31.38 -10.55
#